data_AF-A0A812UEU8-F1
#
_entry.id   AF-A0A812UEU8-F1
#
_cell.length_a   1.000
_cell.length_b   1.000
_cell.length_c   1.000
_cell.angle_alpha   90.00
_cell.angle_beta   90.00
_cell.angle_gamma   90.00
#
_symmetry.space_group_name_H-M   'P 1'
#
loop_
_entity.id
_entity.type
_entity.pdbx_description
1 polymer ?
#
loop_
_entity_poly.entity_id
_entity_poly.type
_entity_poly.pdbx_seq_one_letter_code
_entity_poly.pdbx_strand_id
1 'polypeptide(L)'
;GTWARQCLPTAIEEPFRKNVTVDGVSRPIGLWVNGWDSAEVISELFAILVSESLGYNVVLNEGSNGRTQVYRLAGCDGVPEDGCDPPRKYDLGLESWFAATDYGSVTLKELGPTAPTIINILPYIGNSGMFIMGEPKQRAMMEDGLALEYYRFYDVNWFHPQKFTTKVHEIPLDRLKGCAASVQSLYPDIADIYLAATGDEDGVEEVNGTKVLKCYQGKWFASPACRAQPENCTAL
;
A
#
# COMPACT_ATOMS: atom_id res chain seq x y z
N GLY A 1 -2.39 -12.81 36.62
CA GLY A 1 -1.52 -11.80 35.97
C GLY A 1 -0.69 -12.52 34.94
N THR A 2 -0.99 -12.30 33.66
CA THR A 2 -0.14 -12.74 32.56
C THR A 2 1.03 -11.77 32.49
N TRP A 3 2.17 -12.15 33.04
CA TRP A 3 3.42 -11.43 32.80
C TRP A 3 3.66 -11.45 31.29
N ALA A 4 3.62 -10.27 30.64
CA ALA A 4 4.07 -10.13 29.28
C ALA A 4 5.52 -10.62 29.23
N ARG A 5 5.74 -11.71 28.50
CA ARG A 5 7.06 -12.33 28.39
C ARG A 5 7.95 -11.35 27.66
N GLN A 6 8.98 -10.85 28.32
CA GLN A 6 10.01 -10.00 27.71
C GLN A 6 10.68 -10.74 26.55
N CYS A 7 10.96 -10.01 25.47
CA CYS A 7 11.62 -10.56 24.29
C CYS A 7 13.15 -10.64 24.46
N LEU A 8 13.74 -9.66 25.14
CA LEU A 8 15.18 -9.56 25.37
C LEU A 8 15.56 -10.05 26.77
N PRO A 9 16.70 -10.79 26.92
CA PRO A 9 17.18 -11.25 28.23
C PRO A 9 17.52 -10.13 29.21
N THR A 10 17.84 -8.94 28.69
CA THR A 10 18.23 -7.74 29.45
C THR A 10 17.15 -6.66 29.38
N ALA A 11 15.89 -7.04 29.19
CA ALA A 11 14.79 -6.12 29.01
C ALA A 11 14.53 -5.27 30.26
N ILE A 12 14.39 -3.97 30.06
CA ILE A 12 13.87 -3.03 31.06
C ILE A 12 12.39 -3.32 31.26
N GLU A 13 12.00 -3.65 32.50
CA GLU A 13 10.61 -3.95 32.85
C GLU A 13 9.73 -2.69 32.70
N GLU A 14 8.47 -2.91 32.34
CA GLU A 14 7.48 -1.86 32.06
C GLU A 14 7.39 -0.76 33.14
N PRO A 15 7.42 -1.07 34.46
CA PRO A 15 7.36 -0.05 35.50
C PRO A 15 8.56 0.91 35.52
N PHE A 16 9.69 0.53 34.92
CA PHE A 16 10.90 1.35 34.83
C PHE A 16 11.01 2.10 33.51
N ARG A 17 10.06 1.90 32.58
CA ARG A 17 10.04 2.60 31.30
C ARG A 17 9.49 4.01 31.46
N LYS A 18 9.97 4.93 30.64
CA LYS A 18 9.62 6.35 30.69
C LYS A 18 8.91 6.82 29.43
N ASN A 19 8.09 7.86 29.59
CA ASN A 19 7.48 8.57 28.47
C ASN A 19 8.46 9.57 27.84
N VAL A 20 8.17 9.98 26.61
CA VAL A 20 8.78 11.14 25.96
C VAL A 20 7.92 12.38 26.17
N THR A 21 8.52 13.57 26.07
CA THR A 21 7.80 14.84 26.10
C THR A 21 7.82 15.45 24.70
N VAL A 22 6.67 15.49 24.04
CA VAL A 22 6.49 16.04 22.69
C VAL A 22 5.35 17.04 22.72
N ASP A 23 5.54 18.21 22.11
CA ASP A 23 4.55 19.30 22.10
C ASP A 23 4.04 19.68 23.52
N GLY A 24 4.91 19.57 24.54
CA GLY A 24 4.58 19.86 25.93
C GLY A 24 3.84 18.75 26.69
N VAL A 25 3.57 17.62 26.06
CA VAL A 25 2.81 16.50 26.64
C VAL A 25 3.72 15.29 26.89
N SER A 26 3.65 14.71 28.09
CA SER A 26 4.34 13.45 28.41
C SER A 26 3.49 12.26 27.96
N ARG A 27 3.98 11.48 27.00
CA ARG A 27 3.27 10.31 26.44
C ARG A 27 4.23 9.22 25.96
N PRO A 28 3.73 7.99 25.71
CA PRO A 28 4.49 6.99 24.99
C PRO A 28 4.94 7.49 23.61
N ILE A 29 6.01 6.90 23.09
CA ILE A 29 6.40 7.07 21.69
C ILE A 29 5.32 6.42 20.82
N GLY A 30 4.68 7.21 19.96
CA GLY A 30 3.62 6.74 19.09
C GLY A 30 4.18 6.32 17.73
N LEU A 31 3.91 5.09 17.31
CA LEU A 31 4.23 4.62 15.97
C LEU A 31 2.96 4.41 15.16
N TRP A 32 2.98 4.91 13.92
CA TRP A 32 1.98 4.56 12.92
C TRP A 32 2.51 3.45 12.00
N VAL A 33 1.86 2.30 12.06
CA VAL A 33 2.20 1.07 11.33
C VAL A 33 1.33 0.97 10.08
N ASN A 34 1.96 0.76 8.92
CA ASN A 34 1.22 0.45 7.70
C ASN A 34 0.74 -1.01 7.75
N GLY A 35 -0.45 -1.29 7.19
CA GLY A 35 -1.11 -2.59 7.26
C GLY A 35 -0.57 -3.63 6.28
N TRP A 36 0.75 -3.73 6.16
CA TRP A 36 1.43 -4.80 5.44
C TRP A 36 2.46 -5.47 6.35
N ASP A 37 2.60 -6.79 6.21
CA ASP A 37 3.37 -7.65 7.11
C ASP A 37 4.79 -7.13 7.39
N SER A 38 5.48 -6.57 6.39
CA SER A 38 6.84 -6.07 6.59
C SER A 38 6.88 -4.82 7.49
N ALA A 39 5.89 -3.93 7.41
CA ALA A 39 5.76 -2.78 8.29
C ALA A 39 5.45 -3.20 9.72
N GLU A 40 4.60 -4.21 9.90
CA GLU A 40 4.30 -4.78 11.22
C GLU A 40 5.57 -5.35 11.87
N VAL A 41 6.28 -6.24 11.17
CA VAL A 41 7.51 -6.87 11.67
C VAL A 41 8.55 -5.81 12.06
N ILE A 42 8.81 -4.84 11.20
CA ILE A 42 9.81 -3.79 11.45
C ILE A 42 9.38 -2.87 12.61
N SER A 43 8.10 -2.55 12.71
CA SER A 43 7.56 -1.70 13.80
C SER A 43 7.58 -2.41 15.15
N GLU A 44 7.27 -3.70 15.18
CA GLU A 44 7.37 -4.53 16.38
C GLU A 44 8.81 -4.68 16.85
N LEU A 45 9.76 -4.95 15.94
CA LEU A 45 11.18 -4.98 16.27
C LEU A 45 11.65 -3.65 16.85
N PHE A 46 11.24 -2.53 16.25
CA PHE A 46 11.54 -1.21 16.78
C PHE A 46 10.94 -1.01 18.18
N ALA A 47 9.67 -1.36 18.37
CA ALA A 47 8.99 -1.22 19.66
C ALA A 47 9.67 -2.04 20.76
N ILE A 48 10.10 -3.27 20.46
CA ILE A 48 10.89 -4.10 21.38
C ILE A 48 12.20 -3.41 21.73
N LEU A 49 12.98 -2.95 20.75
CA LEU A 49 14.26 -2.30 21.00
C LEU A 49 14.11 -1.03 21.85
N VAL A 50 13.14 -0.19 21.50
CA VAL A 50 12.91 1.08 22.21
C VAL A 50 12.35 0.85 23.62
N SER A 51 11.44 -0.12 23.79
CA SER A 51 10.84 -0.37 25.10
C SER A 51 11.73 -1.18 26.02
N GLU A 52 12.31 -2.26 25.53
CA GLU A 52 13.07 -3.21 26.33
C GLU A 52 14.55 -2.82 26.46
N SER A 53 15.17 -2.23 25.42
CA SER A 53 16.58 -1.83 25.52
C SER A 53 16.77 -0.38 25.96
N LEU A 54 15.94 0.55 25.46
CA LEU A 54 16.08 1.98 25.77
C LEU A 54 15.20 2.44 26.94
N GLY A 55 14.22 1.62 27.33
CA GLY A 55 13.38 1.89 28.50
C GLY A 55 12.32 2.96 28.25
N TYR A 56 11.75 3.04 27.04
CA TYR A 56 10.66 3.97 26.75
C TYR A 56 9.32 3.25 26.59
N ASN A 57 8.22 3.91 26.97
CA ASN A 57 6.89 3.41 26.60
C ASN A 57 6.65 3.64 25.11
N VAL A 58 6.08 2.64 24.44
CA VAL A 58 5.77 2.68 23.01
C VAL A 58 4.32 2.25 22.81
N VAL A 59 3.61 2.92 21.90
CA VAL A 59 2.28 2.53 21.44
C VAL A 59 2.29 2.38 19.93
N LEU A 60 1.70 1.30 19.43
CA LEU A 60 1.54 1.03 18.02
C LEU A 60 0.08 1.25 17.63
N ASN A 61 -0.14 1.95 16.53
CA ASN A 61 -1.44 2.07 15.88
C ASN A 61 -1.30 1.78 14.40
N GLU A 62 -2.27 1.09 13.83
CA GLU A 62 -2.22 0.62 12.44
C GLU A 62 -3.13 1.41 11.50
N GLY A 63 -2.76 1.41 10.22
CA GLY A 63 -3.51 2.04 9.15
C GLY A 63 -3.27 1.39 7.79
N SER A 64 -4.19 1.61 6.86
CA SER A 64 -4.23 0.85 5.61
C SER A 64 -3.22 1.27 4.53
N ASN A 65 -2.65 2.48 4.59
CA ASN A 65 -1.80 2.98 3.50
C ASN A 65 -0.76 4.03 3.95
N GLY A 66 0.32 4.14 3.16
CA GLY A 66 1.43 5.06 3.44
C GLY A 66 1.06 6.55 3.37
N ARG A 67 0.03 6.94 2.60
CA ARG A 67 -0.45 8.34 2.59
C ARG A 67 -1.06 8.72 3.93
N THR A 68 -1.86 7.83 4.51
CA THR A 68 -2.45 8.01 5.84
C THR A 68 -1.35 8.10 6.90
N GLN A 69 -0.28 7.30 6.79
CA GLN A 69 0.86 7.42 7.69
C GLN A 69 1.49 8.83 7.67
N VAL A 70 1.72 9.39 6.48
CA VAL A 70 2.24 10.77 6.36
C VAL A 70 1.34 11.78 7.06
N TYR A 71 0.02 11.70 6.86
CA TYR A 71 -0.95 12.58 7.53
C TYR A 71 -0.99 12.39 9.04
N ARG A 72 -0.96 11.14 9.52
CA ARG A 72 -0.97 10.84 10.96
C ARG A 72 0.27 11.37 11.66
N LEU A 73 1.44 11.29 11.02
CA LEU A 73 2.67 11.88 11.54
C LEU A 73 2.67 13.41 11.50
N ALA A 74 1.97 14.00 10.54
CA ALA A 74 1.73 15.44 10.50
C ALA A 74 0.72 15.93 11.56
N GLY A 75 0.07 15.01 12.28
CA GLY A 75 -0.91 15.31 13.32
C GLY A 75 -2.37 15.35 12.84
N CYS A 76 -2.64 14.97 11.59
CA CYS A 76 -3.99 15.00 11.05
C CYS A 76 -4.80 13.78 11.49
N ASP A 77 -6.08 13.96 11.81
CA ASP A 77 -6.99 12.85 12.10
C ASP A 77 -7.64 12.23 10.84
N GLY A 78 -7.39 12.84 9.67
CA GLY A 78 -7.90 12.46 8.36
C GLY A 78 -7.10 13.09 7.22
N VAL A 79 -7.80 13.65 6.24
CA VAL A 79 -7.17 14.43 5.16
C VAL A 79 -6.74 15.78 5.75
N PRO A 80 -5.70 16.48 5.25
CA PRO A 80 -5.22 17.71 5.88
C PRO A 80 -6.27 18.83 6.03
N GLU A 81 -7.33 18.81 5.21
CA GLU A 81 -8.49 19.70 5.32
C GLU A 81 -9.23 19.54 6.66
N ASP A 82 -9.11 18.39 7.31
CA ASP A 82 -9.70 18.08 8.62
C ASP A 82 -8.89 18.68 9.80
N GLY A 83 -7.76 19.34 9.51
CA GLY A 83 -6.86 19.95 10.49
C GLY A 83 -5.72 19.03 10.93
N CYS A 84 -4.52 19.61 11.03
CA CYS A 84 -3.31 18.93 11.49
C CYS A 84 -2.71 19.76 12.63
N ASP A 85 -3.27 19.62 13.83
CA ASP A 85 -2.90 20.45 14.97
C ASP A 85 -2.19 19.64 16.06
N PRO A 86 -1.28 20.25 16.83
CA PRO A 86 -0.76 19.67 18.05
C PRO A 86 -1.88 19.39 19.08
N PRO A 87 -1.67 18.42 19.99
CA PRO A 87 -0.49 17.58 20.11
C PRO A 87 -0.51 16.40 19.13
N ARG A 88 0.61 16.18 18.44
CA ARG A 88 0.75 15.02 17.55
C ARG A 88 0.69 13.73 18.36
N LYS A 89 -0.06 12.74 17.87
CA LYS A 89 -0.22 11.42 18.51
C LYS A 89 0.91 10.45 18.15
N TYR A 90 1.55 10.65 17.00
CA TYR A 90 2.54 9.75 16.44
C TYR A 90 3.85 10.50 16.18
N ASP A 91 4.96 9.86 16.51
CA ASP A 91 6.31 10.40 16.37
C ASP A 91 7.03 9.82 15.15
N LEU A 92 6.75 8.55 14.84
CA LEU A 92 7.51 7.77 13.87
C LEU A 92 6.59 6.90 13.02
N GLY A 93 6.93 6.78 11.75
CA GLY A 93 6.41 5.77 10.85
C GLY A 93 7.59 5.07 10.20
N LEU A 94 7.56 3.75 10.21
CA LEU A 94 8.53 2.92 9.51
C LEU A 94 7.90 2.41 8.21
N GLU A 95 8.74 1.96 7.28
CA GLU A 95 8.26 1.33 6.05
C GLU A 95 7.29 2.25 5.27
N SER A 96 7.66 3.53 5.06
CA SER A 96 6.83 4.45 4.27
C SER A 96 7.21 4.45 2.79
N TRP A 97 6.53 3.63 1.99
CA TRP A 97 6.79 3.55 0.55
C TRP A 97 6.25 4.79 -0.17
N PHE A 98 5.11 5.32 0.28
CA PHE A 98 4.48 6.51 -0.28
C PHE A 98 5.37 7.76 -0.18
N ALA A 99 5.99 7.99 0.98
CA ALA A 99 6.83 9.17 1.22
C ALA A 99 8.04 9.25 0.26
N ALA A 100 8.50 8.11 -0.27
CA ALA A 100 9.61 8.03 -1.22
C ALA A 100 9.19 8.20 -2.70
N THR A 101 7.91 8.41 -2.99
CA THR A 101 7.39 8.63 -4.35
C THR A 101 7.30 10.13 -4.69
N ASP A 102 7.11 10.45 -5.97
CA ASP A 102 6.84 11.82 -6.42
C ASP A 102 5.54 12.38 -5.78
N TYR A 103 4.49 11.56 -5.68
CA TYR A 103 3.24 11.92 -5.00
C TYR A 103 3.46 12.20 -3.51
N GLY A 104 4.30 11.40 -2.85
CA GLY A 104 4.71 11.64 -1.47
C GLY A 104 5.45 12.95 -1.30
N SER A 105 6.37 13.26 -2.22
CA SER A 105 7.14 14.50 -2.21
C SER A 105 6.25 15.74 -2.35
N VAL A 106 5.26 15.69 -3.25
CA VAL A 106 4.24 16.75 -3.38
C VAL A 106 3.43 16.88 -2.08
N THR A 107 2.95 15.76 -1.53
CA THR A 107 2.16 15.75 -0.28
C THR A 107 2.94 16.34 0.89
N LEU A 108 4.22 15.99 1.04
CA LEU A 108 5.09 16.56 2.09
C LEU A 108 5.28 18.07 1.92
N LYS A 109 5.38 18.55 0.68
CA LYS A 109 5.47 19.99 0.40
C LYS A 109 4.16 20.72 0.76
N GLU A 110 3.01 20.12 0.46
CA GLU A 110 1.69 20.68 0.77
C GLU A 110 1.42 20.78 2.27
N LEU A 111 1.89 19.80 3.06
CA LEU A 111 1.81 19.84 4.52
C LEU A 111 2.65 20.95 5.16
N GLY A 112 3.65 21.48 4.43
CA GLY A 112 4.45 22.62 4.88
C GLY A 112 5.12 22.36 6.24
N PRO A 113 4.94 23.23 7.25
CA PRO A 113 5.60 23.09 8.55
C PRO A 113 5.23 21.84 9.36
N THR A 114 4.09 21.20 9.09
CA THR A 114 3.67 19.98 9.80
C THR A 114 4.18 18.71 9.13
N ALA A 115 4.83 18.83 7.96
CA ALA A 115 5.31 17.69 7.21
C ALA A 115 6.32 16.85 8.03
N PRO A 116 6.15 15.53 8.11
CA PRO A 116 7.14 14.66 8.73
C PRO A 116 8.45 14.71 7.94
N THR A 117 9.57 14.58 8.66
CA THR A 117 10.90 14.52 8.04
C THR A 117 11.29 13.07 7.76
N ILE A 118 11.82 12.80 6.56
CA ILE A 118 12.43 11.51 6.24
C ILE A 118 13.81 11.47 6.89
N ILE A 119 13.94 10.68 7.97
CA ILE A 119 15.18 10.60 8.75
C ILE A 119 16.18 9.64 8.12
N ASN A 120 15.71 8.54 7.55
CA ASN A 120 16.56 7.51 6.96
C ASN A 120 15.80 6.67 5.92
N ILE A 121 16.57 6.01 5.05
CA ILE A 121 16.08 4.96 4.15
C ILE A 121 16.65 3.64 4.67
N LEU A 122 15.77 2.67 4.95
CA LEU A 122 16.22 1.36 5.41
C LEU A 122 17.01 0.65 4.29
N PRO A 123 18.09 -0.07 4.60
CA PRO A 123 19.04 -0.55 3.59
C PRO A 123 18.56 -1.79 2.81
N TYR A 124 17.36 -2.30 3.07
CA TYR A 124 16.80 -3.40 2.29
C TYR A 124 15.97 -2.85 1.12
N ILE A 125 15.92 -3.63 0.05
CA ILE A 125 15.14 -3.34 -1.14
C ILE A 125 13.80 -4.06 -1.00
N GLY A 126 12.71 -3.29 -0.95
CA GLY A 126 11.37 -3.81 -1.10
C GLY A 126 11.07 -4.02 -2.59
N ASN A 127 10.57 -5.20 -2.95
CA ASN A 127 10.02 -5.46 -4.28
C ASN A 127 8.50 -5.59 -4.17
N SER A 128 7.78 -4.90 -5.04
CA SER A 128 6.35 -5.09 -5.24
C SER A 128 6.09 -5.57 -6.65
N GLY A 129 5.06 -6.38 -6.82
CA GLY A 129 4.73 -6.95 -8.12
C GLY A 129 3.54 -7.89 -8.04
N MET A 130 3.13 -8.36 -9.21
CA MET A 130 2.17 -9.44 -9.32
C MET A 130 2.90 -10.77 -9.16
N PHE A 131 2.34 -11.66 -8.34
CA PHE A 131 2.89 -12.99 -8.10
C PHE A 131 1.90 -14.05 -8.57
N ILE A 132 2.43 -15.11 -9.17
CA ILE A 132 1.63 -16.25 -9.63
C ILE A 132 1.93 -17.43 -8.71
N MET A 133 0.86 -18.04 -8.22
CA MET A 133 0.95 -19.18 -7.33
C MET A 133 1.69 -20.35 -8.00
N GLY A 134 2.44 -21.12 -7.19
CA GLY A 134 3.32 -22.16 -7.69
C GLY A 134 2.62 -23.23 -8.52
N GLU A 135 1.43 -23.68 -8.10
CA GLU A 135 0.67 -24.74 -8.78
C GLU A 135 0.18 -24.31 -10.18
N PRO A 136 -0.55 -23.18 -10.35
CA PRO A 136 -0.88 -22.64 -11.67
C PRO A 136 0.32 -22.49 -12.60
N LYS A 137 1.42 -21.94 -12.10
CA LYS A 137 2.66 -21.75 -12.87
C LYS A 137 3.22 -23.08 -13.36
N GLN A 138 3.30 -24.07 -12.47
CA GLN A 138 3.85 -25.38 -12.81
C GLN A 138 2.95 -26.10 -13.82
N ARG A 139 1.63 -26.08 -13.62
CA ARG A 139 0.67 -26.71 -14.54
C ARG A 139 0.70 -26.09 -15.93
N ALA A 140 0.70 -24.76 -16.01
CA ALA A 140 0.78 -24.05 -17.29
C ALA A 140 2.05 -24.40 -18.10
N MET A 141 3.18 -24.53 -17.41
CA MET A 141 4.44 -24.96 -18.03
C MET A 141 4.39 -26.42 -18.50
N MET A 142 3.81 -27.33 -17.70
CA MET A 142 3.79 -28.76 -18.01
C MET A 142 2.76 -29.14 -19.07
N GLU A 143 1.58 -28.52 -19.05
CA GLU A 143 0.46 -28.86 -19.95
C GLU A 143 0.56 -28.14 -21.29
N ASP A 144 0.85 -26.84 -21.28
CA ASP A 144 0.76 -25.97 -22.46
C ASP A 144 2.10 -25.27 -22.81
N GLY A 145 3.17 -25.47 -22.03
CA GLY A 145 4.46 -24.80 -22.25
C GLY A 145 4.43 -23.29 -21.99
N LEU A 146 3.47 -22.82 -21.18
CA LEU A 146 3.28 -21.40 -20.89
C LEU A 146 4.05 -20.97 -19.64
N ALA A 147 4.97 -20.02 -19.79
CA ALA A 147 5.61 -19.35 -18.66
C ALA A 147 4.71 -18.21 -18.18
N LEU A 148 3.84 -18.46 -17.21
CA LEU A 148 2.88 -17.46 -16.74
C LEU A 148 3.54 -16.21 -16.14
N GLU A 149 4.80 -16.27 -15.73
CA GLU A 149 5.60 -15.12 -15.31
C GLU A 149 5.99 -14.17 -16.47
N TYR A 150 5.77 -14.57 -17.72
CA TYR A 150 6.11 -13.77 -18.89
C TYR A 150 4.86 -13.22 -19.57
N TYR A 151 4.72 -11.90 -19.53
CA TYR A 151 3.51 -11.18 -19.93
C TYR A 151 3.02 -11.46 -21.37
N ARG A 152 3.91 -11.88 -22.30
CA ARG A 152 3.50 -12.20 -23.68
C ARG A 152 2.62 -13.44 -23.78
N PHE A 153 2.65 -14.33 -22.79
CA PHE A 153 1.73 -15.47 -22.74
C PHE A 153 0.30 -15.09 -22.34
N TYR A 154 0.02 -13.80 -22.10
CA TYR A 154 -1.33 -13.27 -21.84
C TYR A 154 -2.02 -12.67 -23.06
N ASP A 155 -1.41 -12.77 -24.25
CA ASP A 155 -2.14 -12.46 -25.47
C ASP A 155 -3.17 -13.55 -25.76
N VAL A 156 -4.44 -13.25 -25.47
CA VAL A 156 -5.57 -14.17 -25.65
C VAL A 156 -5.80 -14.60 -27.10
N ASN A 157 -5.21 -13.89 -28.07
CA ASN A 157 -5.26 -14.28 -29.47
C ASN A 157 -4.35 -15.49 -29.77
N TRP A 158 -3.29 -15.71 -28.96
CA TRP A 158 -2.23 -16.69 -29.22
C TRP A 158 -2.18 -17.78 -28.14
N PHE A 159 -2.54 -17.43 -26.91
CA PHE A 159 -2.44 -18.29 -25.74
C PHE A 159 -3.72 -18.26 -24.92
N HIS A 160 -3.85 -19.23 -24.01
CA HIS A 160 -5.04 -19.36 -23.16
C HIS A 160 -4.67 -19.54 -21.67
N PRO A 161 -3.98 -18.55 -21.05
CA PRO A 161 -3.55 -18.66 -19.66
C PRO A 161 -4.70 -18.77 -18.66
N GLN A 162 -5.91 -18.35 -19.04
CA GLN A 162 -7.14 -18.47 -18.26
C GLN A 162 -7.56 -19.92 -17.96
N LYS A 163 -6.90 -20.92 -18.56
CA LYS A 163 -7.05 -22.33 -18.16
C LYS A 163 -6.43 -22.62 -16.78
N PHE A 164 -5.46 -21.80 -16.37
CA PHE A 164 -4.66 -21.99 -15.16
C PHE A 164 -4.95 -20.94 -14.10
N THR A 165 -5.81 -19.97 -14.40
CA THR A 165 -6.12 -18.84 -13.52
C THR A 165 -7.64 -18.61 -13.45
N THR A 166 -8.09 -17.90 -12.41
CA THR A 166 -9.51 -17.51 -12.30
C THR A 166 -9.86 -16.46 -13.35
N LYS A 167 -10.99 -16.64 -14.02
CA LYS A 167 -11.50 -15.65 -14.98
C LYS A 167 -12.15 -14.47 -14.28
N VAL A 168 -12.11 -13.31 -14.93
CA VAL A 168 -12.70 -12.06 -14.42
C VAL A 168 -14.17 -12.24 -14.01
N HIS A 169 -14.97 -12.97 -14.77
CA HIS A 169 -16.40 -13.15 -14.48
C HIS A 169 -16.69 -14.12 -13.31
N GLU A 170 -15.70 -14.92 -12.90
CA GLU A 170 -15.83 -15.87 -11.79
C GLU A 170 -15.56 -15.19 -10.44
N ILE A 171 -15.03 -13.96 -10.45
CA ILE A 171 -14.68 -13.21 -9.24
C ILE A 171 -15.91 -12.41 -8.77
N PRO A 172 -16.38 -12.61 -7.51
CA PRO A 172 -17.49 -11.85 -6.96
C PRO A 172 -17.20 -10.34 -6.91
N LEU A 173 -17.98 -9.56 -7.66
CA LEU A 173 -17.75 -8.11 -7.82
C LEU A 173 -17.97 -7.30 -6.54
N ASP A 174 -18.76 -7.82 -5.60
CA ASP A 174 -19.02 -7.25 -4.28
C ASP A 174 -17.79 -7.27 -3.37
N ARG A 175 -16.83 -8.16 -3.67
CA ARG A 175 -15.53 -8.22 -2.97
C ARG A 175 -14.50 -7.23 -3.52
N LEU A 176 -14.82 -6.50 -4.58
CA LEU A 176 -13.89 -5.60 -5.27
C LEU A 176 -14.27 -4.14 -5.04
N LYS A 177 -13.27 -3.26 -4.88
CA LYS A 177 -13.49 -1.81 -4.99
C LYS A 177 -13.74 -1.42 -6.45
N GLY A 178 -14.59 -0.42 -6.67
CA GLY A 178 -14.75 0.15 -8.02
C GLY A 178 -13.53 0.95 -8.45
N CYS A 179 -13.29 1.06 -9.75
CA CYS A 179 -12.14 1.78 -10.31
C CYS A 179 -12.03 3.23 -9.80
N ALA A 180 -13.18 3.92 -9.70
CA ALA A 180 -13.26 5.26 -9.15
C ALA A 180 -12.80 5.34 -7.68
N ALA A 181 -13.10 4.31 -6.89
CA ALA A 181 -12.77 4.23 -5.46
C ALA A 181 -11.46 3.48 -5.17
N SER A 182 -10.71 3.11 -6.21
CA SER A 182 -9.42 2.42 -6.10
C SER A 182 -8.34 3.22 -6.83
N VAL A 183 -7.90 2.76 -8.00
CA VAL A 183 -6.73 3.29 -8.71
C VAL A 183 -6.92 4.75 -9.09
N GLN A 184 -8.12 5.18 -9.50
CA GLN A 184 -8.37 6.57 -9.90
C GLN A 184 -8.34 7.52 -8.70
N SER A 185 -8.87 7.10 -7.54
CA SER A 185 -8.81 7.92 -6.32
C SER A 185 -7.39 8.09 -5.78
N LEU A 186 -6.54 7.07 -5.98
CA LEU A 186 -5.15 7.08 -5.52
C LEU A 186 -4.24 7.81 -6.50
N TYR A 187 -4.57 7.73 -7.80
CA TYR A 187 -3.81 8.29 -8.90
C TYR A 187 -4.75 9.02 -9.86
N PRO A 188 -5.17 10.26 -9.55
CA PRO A 188 -6.15 11.00 -10.35
C PRO A 188 -5.77 11.14 -11.83
N ASP A 189 -4.47 11.28 -12.10
CA ASP A 189 -3.96 11.50 -13.46
C ASP A 189 -3.62 10.18 -14.20
N ILE A 190 -3.96 9.02 -13.64
CA ILE A 190 -3.54 7.72 -14.19
C ILE A 190 -4.04 7.49 -15.61
N ALA A 191 -5.23 8.00 -15.95
CA ALA A 191 -5.81 7.86 -17.27
C ALA A 191 -5.04 8.70 -18.31
N ASP A 192 -4.62 9.91 -17.95
CA ASP A 192 -3.80 10.76 -18.82
C ASP A 192 -2.40 10.18 -19.00
N ILE A 193 -1.78 9.68 -17.91
CA ILE A 193 -0.48 9.01 -17.96
C ILE A 193 -0.56 7.77 -18.87
N TYR A 194 -1.60 6.95 -18.70
CA TYR A 194 -1.82 5.76 -19.50
C TYR A 194 -1.98 6.10 -21.00
N LEU A 195 -2.84 7.07 -21.32
CA LEU A 195 -3.08 7.48 -22.69
C LEU A 195 -1.82 8.06 -23.32
N ALA A 196 -1.08 8.91 -22.60
CA ALA A 196 0.16 9.47 -23.10
C ALA A 196 1.23 8.40 -23.37
N ALA A 197 1.29 7.35 -22.53
CA ALA A 197 2.27 6.28 -22.67
C ALA A 197 1.94 5.27 -23.77
N THR A 198 0.64 5.02 -24.02
CA THR A 198 0.20 3.90 -24.88
C THR A 198 -0.48 4.35 -26.17
N GLY A 199 -1.04 5.56 -26.21
CA GLY A 199 -1.93 6.02 -27.29
C GLY A 199 -3.29 5.32 -27.31
N ASP A 200 -3.64 4.58 -26.27
CA ASP A 200 -4.84 3.75 -26.26
C ASP A 200 -6.08 4.52 -25.79
N GLU A 201 -6.70 5.21 -26.75
CA GLU A 201 -7.94 5.98 -26.54
C GLU A 201 -9.12 5.10 -26.11
N ASP A 202 -9.16 3.82 -26.49
CA ASP A 202 -10.24 2.89 -26.12
C ASP A 202 -10.18 2.47 -24.65
N GLY A 203 -9.05 2.70 -23.98
CA GLY A 203 -8.83 2.41 -22.56
C GLY A 203 -9.30 3.50 -21.61
N VAL A 204 -9.70 4.66 -22.14
CA VAL A 204 -10.08 5.81 -21.33
C VAL A 204 -11.47 6.31 -21.74
N GLU A 205 -12.09 7.09 -20.87
CA GLU A 205 -13.35 7.78 -21.15
C GLU A 205 -13.41 9.11 -20.41
N GLU A 206 -14.20 10.06 -20.91
CA GLU A 206 -14.48 11.31 -20.20
C GLU A 206 -15.74 11.17 -19.35
N VAL A 207 -15.61 11.45 -18.05
CA VAL A 207 -16.72 11.48 -17.10
C VAL A 207 -16.68 12.82 -16.38
N ASN A 208 -17.74 13.63 -16.55
CA ASN A 208 -17.86 14.97 -15.98
C ASN A 208 -16.69 15.92 -16.31
N GLY A 209 -16.12 15.81 -17.51
CA GLY A 209 -14.98 16.63 -17.94
C GLY A 209 -13.62 16.19 -17.39
N THR A 210 -13.56 15.04 -16.69
CA THR A 210 -12.33 14.41 -16.24
C THR A 210 -12.10 13.13 -17.01
N LYS A 211 -10.88 12.91 -17.49
CA LYS A 211 -10.50 11.65 -18.14
C LYS A 211 -10.24 10.58 -17.10
N VAL A 212 -10.85 9.41 -17.27
CA VAL A 212 -10.77 8.28 -16.35
C VAL A 212 -10.48 6.99 -17.11
N LEU A 213 -10.00 5.95 -16.40
CA LEU A 213 -9.86 4.62 -16.99
C LEU A 213 -11.24 4.02 -17.24
N LYS A 214 -11.44 3.49 -18.45
CA LYS A 214 -12.69 2.85 -18.85
C LYS A 214 -12.76 1.43 -18.28
N CYS A 215 -13.62 1.24 -17.29
CA CYS A 215 -13.67 -0.02 -16.53
C CYS A 215 -14.87 -0.90 -16.88
N TYR A 216 -14.60 -2.17 -17.22
CA TYR A 216 -15.60 -3.21 -17.35
C TYR A 216 -16.28 -3.48 -16.01
N GLN A 217 -17.62 -3.42 -16.01
CA GLN A 217 -18.49 -3.54 -14.82
C GLN A 217 -18.12 -2.54 -13.69
N GLY A 218 -17.44 -1.45 -14.02
CA GLY A 218 -16.95 -0.47 -13.04
C GLY A 218 -15.88 -1.00 -12.07
N LYS A 219 -15.37 -2.22 -12.27
CA LYS A 219 -14.40 -2.90 -11.38
C LYS A 219 -13.08 -3.20 -12.07
N TRP A 220 -13.09 -3.53 -13.34
CA TRP A 220 -11.95 -4.09 -14.05
C TRP A 220 -11.45 -3.16 -15.15
N PHE A 221 -10.18 -2.77 -15.10
CA PHE A 221 -9.54 -2.11 -16.22
C PHE A 221 -8.93 -3.18 -17.15
N ALA A 222 -9.60 -3.44 -18.28
CA ALA A 222 -9.19 -4.51 -19.20
C ALA A 222 -8.09 -4.03 -20.15
N SER A 223 -7.07 -4.88 -20.34
CA SER A 223 -6.03 -4.69 -21.35
C SER A 223 -6.62 -4.66 -22.76
N PRO A 224 -5.94 -4.05 -23.76
CA PRO A 224 -6.46 -3.95 -25.12
C PRO A 224 -6.91 -5.30 -25.71
N ALA A 225 -6.11 -6.36 -25.50
CA ALA A 225 -6.40 -7.71 -25.97
C ALA A 225 -7.68 -8.31 -25.34
N CYS A 226 -8.08 -7.80 -24.18
CA CYS A 226 -9.20 -8.32 -23.39
C CYS A 226 -10.52 -7.59 -23.59
N ARG A 227 -10.53 -6.40 -24.20
CA ARG A 227 -11.75 -5.58 -24.26
C ARG A 227 -12.87 -6.17 -25.11
N ALA A 228 -12.53 -6.97 -26.12
CA ALA A 228 -13.51 -7.62 -26.98
C ALA A 228 -14.30 -8.73 -26.24
N GLN A 229 -13.66 -9.42 -25.29
CA GLN A 229 -14.27 -10.51 -24.50
C GLN A 229 -13.73 -10.48 -23.05
N PRO A 230 -14.09 -9.46 -22.24
CA PRO A 230 -13.53 -9.28 -20.90
C PRO A 230 -13.80 -10.47 -19.98
N GLU A 231 -14.91 -11.18 -20.19
CA GLU A 231 -15.30 -12.37 -19.44
C GLU A 231 -14.29 -13.53 -19.59
N ASN A 232 -13.56 -13.60 -20.70
CA ASN A 232 -12.60 -14.67 -20.95
C ASN A 232 -11.19 -14.35 -20.42
N CYS A 233 -11.00 -13.15 -19.87
CA CYS A 233 -9.72 -12.71 -19.37
C CYS A 233 -9.47 -13.09 -17.92
N THR A 234 -8.20 -12.99 -17.53
CA THR A 234 -7.71 -13.26 -16.18
C THR A 234 -7.49 -11.96 -15.41
N ALA A 235 -7.64 -12.00 -14.09
CA ALA A 235 -7.41 -10.88 -13.18
C ALA A 235 -5.94 -10.78 -12.74
N LEU A 236 -5.01 -10.78 -13.71
CA LEU A 236 -3.58 -10.62 -13.47
C LEU A 236 -3.11 -9.27 -13.97
#